data_AF-A0AAP7ZQZ1-F1
#
_entry.id   AF-A0AAP7ZQZ1-F1
#
_cell.length_a   1.000
_cell.length_b   1.000
_cell.length_c   1.000
_cell.angle_alpha   90.00
_cell.angle_beta   90.00
_cell.angle_gamma   90.00
#
_symmetry.space_group_name_H-M   'P 1'
#
loop_
_entity.id
_entity.type
_entity.pdbx_description
1 polymer ?
#
loop_
_entity_poly.entity_id
_entity_poly.type
_entity_poly.pdbx_seq_one_letter_code
_entity_poly.pdbx_strand_id
1 'polypeptide(L)'
;MRAMKPTPCEADRTRITRDRALINDLGGPAKVARLLDFDPTTGTQRVHNWTIRGIPSAVKLGRPDLFLTPATASAAVVVNGPS
;
A
#
# COMPACT_ATOMS: atom_id res chain seq x y z
N MET A 1 -7.22 -34.08 -14.41
CA MET A 1 -6.51 -33.21 -13.45
C MET A 1 -7.15 -31.82 -13.51
N ARG A 2 -7.85 -31.37 -12.46
CA ARG A 2 -8.52 -30.05 -12.46
C ARG A 2 -7.51 -28.97 -12.07
N ALA A 3 -7.27 -28.01 -12.96
CA ALA A 3 -6.52 -26.80 -12.66
C ALA A 3 -7.24 -26.03 -11.55
N MET A 4 -6.61 -25.88 -10.39
CA MET A 4 -7.08 -25.02 -9.32
C MET A 4 -6.92 -23.58 -9.80
N LYS A 5 -8.03 -22.98 -10.27
CA LYS A 5 -8.07 -21.54 -10.56
C LYS A 5 -7.70 -20.81 -9.26
N PRO A 6 -6.78 -19.83 -9.27
CA PRO A 6 -6.48 -19.07 -8.07
C PRO A 6 -7.79 -18.45 -7.58
N THR A 7 -8.16 -18.80 -6.34
CA THR A 7 -9.34 -18.25 -5.69
C THR A 7 -9.26 -16.72 -5.67
N PRO A 8 -10.37 -15.99 -5.86
CA PRO A 8 -10.39 -14.52 -5.79
C PRO A 8 -9.92 -13.93 -4.45
N CYS A 9 -9.59 -14.76 -3.45
CA CYS A 9 -8.93 -14.37 -2.20
C CYS A 9 -7.44 -13.98 -2.32
N GLU A 10 -6.71 -14.39 -3.36
CA GLU A 10 -5.26 -14.15 -3.42
C GLU A 10 -4.88 -12.77 -4.00
N ALA A 11 -5.68 -12.27 -4.94
CA ALA A 11 -5.48 -10.96 -5.54
C ALA A 11 -5.68 -9.81 -4.53
N ASP A 12 -6.59 -9.99 -3.57
CA ASP A 12 -6.90 -8.96 -2.56
C ASP A 12 -5.78 -8.83 -1.51
N ARG A 13 -5.23 -9.95 -1.03
CA ARG A 13 -4.05 -9.96 -0.14
C ARG A 13 -2.84 -9.28 -0.75
N THR A 14 -2.65 -9.41 -2.06
CA THR A 14 -1.54 -8.74 -2.78
C THR A 14 -1.70 -7.22 -2.75
N ARG A 15 -2.92 -6.71 -2.88
CA ARG A 15 -3.20 -5.26 -2.77
C ARG A 15 -2.96 -4.75 -1.36
N ILE A 16 -3.43 -5.46 -0.34
CA ILE A 16 -3.22 -5.10 1.07
C ILE A 16 -1.71 -5.05 1.39
N THR A 17 -0.94 -6.02 0.90
CA THR A 17 0.51 -6.08 1.11
C THR A 17 1.23 -4.89 0.44
N ARG A 18 0.83 -4.52 -0.79
CA ARG A 18 1.35 -3.34 -1.47
C ARG A 18 0.98 -2.04 -0.75
N ASP A 19 -0.27 -1.91 -0.33
CA ASP A 19 -0.77 -0.77 0.43
C ASP A 19 -0.01 -0.59 1.75
N ARG A 20 0.21 -1.69 2.48
CA ARG A 20 1.03 -1.70 3.69
C ARG A 20 2.47 -1.29 3.41
N ALA A 21 3.09 -1.84 2.36
CA ALA A 21 4.45 -1.50 1.98
C ALA A 21 4.58 -0.01 1.65
N LEU A 22 3.60 0.53 0.91
CA LEU A 22 3.53 1.95 0.58
C LEU A 22 3.37 2.83 1.84
N ILE A 23 2.48 2.47 2.77
CA ILE A 23 2.37 3.19 4.06
C ILE A 23 3.70 3.18 4.81
N ASN A 24 4.42 2.06 4.79
CA ASN A 24 5.71 1.95 5.47
C ASN A 24 6.78 2.83 4.79
N ASP A 25 6.82 2.84 3.46
CA ASP A 25 7.73 3.65 2.65
C ASP A 25 7.52 5.16 2.84
N LEU A 26 6.27 5.59 2.97
CA LEU A 26 5.91 6.98 3.33
C LEU A 26 6.37 7.40 4.75
N GLY A 27 6.93 6.47 5.53
CA GLY A 27 7.43 6.70 6.89
C GLY A 27 6.46 6.23 7.98
N GLY A 28 5.57 5.30 7.64
CA GLY A 28 4.70 4.59 8.57
C GLY A 28 3.34 5.26 8.84
N PRO A 29 2.45 4.57 9.58
CA PRO A 29 1.07 5.00 9.78
C PRO A 29 0.94 6.35 10.50
N ALA A 30 1.86 6.66 11.41
CA ALA A 30 1.87 7.94 12.12
C ALA A 30 2.23 9.12 11.20
N LYS A 31 3.18 8.94 10.27
CA LYS A 31 3.56 9.98 9.31
C LYS A 31 2.48 10.17 8.26
N VAL A 32 1.92 9.09 7.74
CA VAL A 32 0.77 9.13 6.81
C VAL A 32 -0.44 9.82 7.44
N ALA A 33 -0.76 9.55 8.71
CA ALA A 33 -1.85 10.23 9.41
C ALA A 33 -1.63 11.76 9.49
N ARG A 34 -0.40 12.19 9.80
CA ARG A 34 -0.02 13.62 9.79
C ARG A 34 -0.09 14.23 8.40
N LEU A 35 0.35 13.51 7.37
CA LEU A 35 0.27 13.97 5.97
C LEU A 35 -1.19 14.12 5.53
N LEU A 36 -2.09 13.28 6.03
CA LEU A 36 -3.53 13.38 5.75
C LEU A 36 -4.25 14.42 6.61
N ASP A 37 -3.52 15.14 7.47
CA ASP A 37 -4.07 16.06 8.47
C ASP A 37 -5.13 15.39 9.36
N PHE A 38 -4.98 14.08 9.60
CA PHE A 38 -5.85 13.38 10.54
C PHE A 38 -5.40 13.63 11.97
N ASP A 39 -6.39 13.67 12.86
CA ASP A 39 -6.16 13.75 14.29
C ASP A 39 -5.17 12.67 14.74
N PRO A 40 -4.05 13.00 15.39
CA PRO A 40 -2.98 12.03 15.67
C PRO A 40 -3.46 10.86 16.54
N THR A 41 -4.50 11.09 17.34
CA THR A 41 -5.11 10.13 18.27
C THR A 41 -5.95 9.08 17.55
N THR A 42 -6.63 9.44 16.45
CA THR A 42 -7.52 8.52 15.71
C THR A 42 -6.98 8.14 14.33
N GLY A 43 -6.21 9.02 13.71
CA GLY A 43 -5.60 8.87 12.39
C GLY A 43 -4.59 7.73 12.36
N THR A 44 -3.71 7.63 13.36
CA THR A 44 -2.70 6.55 13.41
C THR A 44 -3.36 5.17 13.45
N GLN A 45 -4.42 5.00 14.26
CA GLN A 45 -5.16 3.75 14.34
C GLN A 45 -5.92 3.45 13.04
N ARG A 46 -6.50 4.47 12.40
CA ARG A 46 -7.16 4.31 11.08
C ARG A 46 -6.18 3.82 10.02
N VAL A 47 -5.00 4.45 9.92
CA VAL A 47 -3.98 4.05 8.96
C VAL A 47 -3.44 2.66 9.29
N HIS A 48 -3.26 2.33 10.57
CA HIS A 48 -2.88 0.98 11.00
C HIS A 48 -3.92 -0.05 10.53
N ASN A 49 -5.22 0.22 10.68
CA ASN A 49 -6.27 -0.66 10.19
C ASN A 49 -6.21 -0.87 8.67
N TRP A 50 -5.77 0.12 7.90
CA TRP A 50 -5.58 -0.02 6.44
C TRP A 50 -4.44 -0.97 6.07
N THR A 51 -3.43 -1.13 6.93
CA THR A 51 -2.37 -2.13 6.69
C THR A 51 -2.87 -3.57 6.82
N ILE A 52 -3.99 -3.77 7.51
CA ILE A 52 -4.63 -5.08 7.75
C ILE A 52 -5.76 -5.33 6.74
N ARG A 53 -6.56 -4.31 6.44
CA ARG A 53 -7.76 -4.43 5.59
C ARG A 53 -7.60 -3.90 4.15
N GLY A 54 -6.55 -3.14 3.89
CA GLY A 54 -6.36 -2.37 2.64
C GLY A 54 -6.74 -0.90 2.80
N ILE A 55 -6.13 -0.05 1.96
CA ILE A 55 -6.42 1.39 1.97
C ILE A 55 -7.70 1.65 1.18
N PRO A 56 -8.68 2.35 1.74
CA PRO A 56 -9.92 2.69 1.03
C PRO A 56 -9.64 3.56 -0.20
N SER A 57 -10.32 3.26 -1.31
CA SER A 57 -10.15 3.99 -2.58
C SER A 57 -10.42 5.49 -2.45
N ALA A 58 -11.37 5.89 -1.59
CA ALA A 58 -11.65 7.29 -1.30
C ALA A 58 -10.42 8.05 -0.77
N VAL A 59 -9.59 7.42 0.06
CA VAL A 59 -8.37 8.05 0.58
C VAL A 59 -7.29 8.13 -0.49
N LYS A 60 -7.15 7.07 -1.32
CA LYS A 60 -6.22 7.09 -2.46
C LYS A 60 -6.54 8.22 -3.43
N LEU A 61 -7.82 8.43 -3.72
CA LEU A 61 -8.31 9.48 -4.60
C LEU A 61 -8.23 10.88 -3.97
N GLY A 62 -8.34 10.99 -2.64
CA GLY A 62 -8.20 12.25 -1.92
C GLY A 62 -6.74 12.73 -1.77
N ARG A 63 -5.79 11.78 -1.75
CA ARG A 63 -4.34 12.07 -1.77
C ARG A 63 -3.65 11.29 -2.89
N PRO A 64 -3.91 11.64 -4.16
CA PRO A 64 -3.22 11.01 -5.27
C PRO A 64 -1.71 11.26 -5.17
N ASP A 65 -1.28 12.40 -4.64
CA ASP A 65 0.14 12.72 -4.40
C ASP A 65 0.88 11.74 -3.48
N LEU A 66 0.19 11.01 -2.61
CA LEU A 66 0.80 10.06 -1.67
C LEU A 66 0.67 8.61 -2.13
N PHE A 67 -0.46 8.25 -2.76
CA PHE A 67 -0.81 6.86 -3.07
C PHE A 67 -0.84 6.53 -4.56
N LEU A 68 -1.02 7.53 -5.42
CA LEU A 68 -1.13 7.39 -6.87
C LEU A 68 0.04 8.02 -7.63
N THR A 69 0.90 8.78 -6.96
CA THR A 69 2.20 9.11 -7.50
C THR A 69 2.91 7.79 -7.75
N PRO A 70 3.23 7.45 -9.00
CA PRO A 70 4.16 6.37 -9.24
C PRO A 70 5.45 6.86 -8.62
N ALA A 71 5.73 6.41 -7.39
CA ALA A 71 7.05 6.53 -6.81
C ALA A 71 7.98 6.11 -7.92
N THR A 72 8.74 7.08 -8.40
CA THR A 72 9.71 6.95 -9.46
C THR A 72 10.42 5.62 -9.22
N ALA A 73 10.36 4.74 -10.21
CA ALA A 73 11.11 3.50 -10.24
C ALA A 73 12.61 3.85 -10.18
N SER A 74 13.10 4.08 -8.98
CA SER A 74 14.48 4.36 -8.60
C SER A 74 14.56 3.81 -7.18
N ALA A 75 15.08 2.62 -6.92
CA ALA A 75 16.13 1.91 -7.61
C ALA A 75 16.01 0.41 -7.35
N ALA A 76 15.80 -0.38 -8.39
CA ALA A 76 16.13 -1.81 -8.43
C ALA A 76 15.98 -2.37 -9.85
N VAL A 77 16.60 -1.70 -10.84
CA VAL A 77 16.96 -2.34 -12.10
C VAL A 77 18.40 -2.82 -11.99
N VAL A 78 18.66 -3.87 -11.20
CA VAL A 78 19.89 -4.66 -11.35
C VAL A 78 19.63 -6.10 -10.94
N VAL A 79 20.13 -7.04 -11.77
CA VAL A 79 20.37 -8.47 -11.51
C VAL A 79 19.13 -9.38 -11.70
N ASN A 80 19.01 -10.28 -12.70
CA ASN A 80 19.99 -11.00 -13.51
C ASN A 80 19.43 -11.33 -14.91
N GLY A 81 20.27 -11.17 -15.94
CA GLY A 81 20.13 -11.81 -17.26
C GLY A 81 21.27 -12.83 -17.46
N PRO A 82 21.04 -13.90 -18.23
CA PRO A 82 21.79 -15.15 -18.13
C PRO A 82 23.09 -15.15 -18.95
N SER A 83 24.11 -15.84 -18.44
CA SER A 83 25.19 -16.44 -19.23
C SER A 83 25.45 -17.84 -18.72
#